data_AF-A0A6A6C041-F1
#
_entry.id   AF-A0A6A6C041-F1
#
_cell.length_a   1.000
_cell.length_b   1.000
_cell.length_c   1.000
_cell.angle_alpha   90.00
_cell.angle_beta   90.00
_cell.angle_gamma   90.00
#
_symmetry.space_group_name_H-M   'P 1'
#
loop_
_entity.id
_entity.type
_entity.pdbx_description
1 polymer ?
#
loop_
_entity_poly.entity_id
_entity_poly.type
_entity_poly.pdbx_seq_one_letter_code
_entity_poly.pdbx_strand_id
1 'polypeptide(L)' 'MVQADSADRTLLHGAAKHGLLECVEDLLVMGADLERVDCCGRSALHLAAISGRTEVVQMLLE' A
#
# COMPACT_ATOMS: atom_id res chain seq x y z
N MET A 1 4.52 -8.39 17.45
CA MET A 1 3.26 -7.87 16.88
C MET A 1 3.62 -6.61 16.15
N VAL A 2 3.47 -6.61 14.83
CA VAL A 2 3.95 -5.53 13.95
C VAL A 2 3.26 -4.23 14.35
N GLN A 3 4.08 -3.20 14.55
CA GLN A 3 3.67 -1.90 15.10
C GLN A 3 2.71 -1.23 14.12
N ALA A 4 1.41 -1.27 14.42
CA ALA A 4 0.44 -0.43 13.74
C ALA A 4 0.76 1.00 14.16
N ASP A 5 1.26 1.80 13.21
CA ASP A 5 1.23 3.25 13.36
C ASP A 5 -0.22 3.66 13.67
N SER A 6 -0.44 4.79 14.34
CA SER A 6 -1.77 5.27 14.78
C SER A 6 -2.85 5.38 13.68
N ALA A 7 -2.49 5.08 12.43
CA ALA A 7 -3.33 5.03 11.27
C ALA A 7 -3.69 3.61 10.76
N ASP A 8 -3.37 2.52 11.47
CA ASP A 8 -3.57 1.12 11.00
C ASP A 8 -2.96 0.83 9.62
N ARG A 9 -1.90 1.56 9.26
CA ARG A 9 -1.22 1.42 7.96
C ARG A 9 -0.25 0.25 8.00
N THR A 10 -0.30 -0.57 6.95
CA THR A 10 0.69 -1.62 6.68
C THR A 10 1.89 -1.07 5.93
N LEU A 11 2.93 -1.90 5.77
CA LEU A 11 4.07 -1.57 4.90
C LEU A 11 3.62 -1.26 3.46
N LEU A 12 2.61 -1.96 2.96
CA LEU A 12 2.06 -1.74 1.61
C LEU A 12 1.42 -0.35 1.47
N HIS A 13 0.74 0.16 2.50
CA HIS A 13 0.21 1.53 2.51
C HIS A 13 1.31 2.58 2.36
N GLY A 14 2.42 2.39 3.10
CA GLY A 14 3.58 3.28 3.03
C GLY A 14 4.24 3.22 1.66
N ALA A 15 4.58 2.03 1.19
CA ALA A 15 5.19 1.81 -0.12
C ALA A 15 4.33 2.42 -1.24
N ALA A 16 3.01 2.20 -1.18
CA ALA A 16 2.09 2.68 -2.19
C ALA A 16 1.94 4.21 -2.21
N LYS A 17 1.85 4.83 -1.03
CA LYS A 17 1.80 6.30 -0.89
C LYS A 17 3.07 6.97 -1.43
N HIS A 18 4.23 6.37 -1.15
CA HIS A 18 5.52 6.94 -1.51
C HIS A 18 5.98 6.59 -2.93
N GLY A 19 5.31 5.65 -3.61
CA GLY A 19 5.68 5.24 -4.98
C GLY A 19 6.87 4.28 -5.01
N LEU A 20 7.09 3.51 -3.94
CA LEU A 20 8.22 2.59 -3.82
C LEU A 20 7.92 1.28 -4.57
N LEU A 21 8.06 1.30 -5.90
CA LEU A 21 7.71 0.18 -6.79
C LEU A 21 8.33 -1.16 -6.36
N GLU A 22 9.65 -1.22 -6.15
CA GLU A 22 10.33 -2.45 -5.73
C GLU A 22 9.77 -3.00 -4.40
N CYS A 23 9.50 -2.10 -3.43
CA CYS A 23 8.90 -2.52 -2.17
C CYS A 23 7.46 -3.01 -2.34
N VAL A 24 6.68 -2.41 -3.24
CA VAL A 24 5.32 -2.88 -3.54
C VAL A 24 5.39 -4.28 -4.15
N GLU A 25 6.27 -4.50 -5.12
CA GLU A 25 6.47 -5.81 -5.75
C GLU A 25 6.89 -6.88 -4.74
N ASP A 26 7.90 -6.61 -3.92
CA ASP A 26 8.35 -7.53 -2.86
C ASP A 26 7.22 -7.86 -1.87
N LEU A 27 6.42 -6.86 -1.49
CA LEU A 27 5.29 -7.04 -0.59
C LEU A 27 4.18 -7.88 -1.23
N LEU A 28 3.89 -7.69 -2.52
CA LEU A 28 2.93 -8.52 -3.26
C LEU A 28 3.39 -9.97 -3.34
N VAL A 29 4.68 -10.21 -3.63
CA VAL A 29 5.28 -11.55 -3.66
C VAL A 29 5.21 -12.23 -2.28
N MET A 30 5.38 -11.46 -1.19
CA MET A 30 5.23 -11.95 0.18
C MET A 30 3.77 -12.19 0.61
N GLY A 31 2.79 -11.93 -0.27
CA GLY A 31 1.37 -12.12 0.02
C GLY A 31 0.79 -11.03 0.92
N ALA A 32 1.23 -9.78 0.74
CA ALA A 32 0.65 -8.64 1.46
C ALA A 32 -0.87 -8.55 1.23
N ASP A 33 -1.59 -8.26 2.31
CA ASP A 33 -3.04 -8.08 2.29
C ASP A 33 -3.42 -6.77 1.58
N LEU A 34 -3.87 -6.89 0.33
CA LEU A 34 -4.33 -5.78 -0.52
C LEU A 34 -5.65 -5.16 -0.03
N GLU A 35 -6.48 -5.97 0.60
CA GLU A 35 -7.80 -5.59 1.11
C GLU A 35 -7.71 -4.90 2.48
N ARG A 36 -6.52 -4.95 3.12
CA ARG A 36 -6.31 -4.22 4.36
C ARG A 36 -6.49 -2.73 4.13
N VAL A 37 -7.35 -2.14 4.95
CA VAL A 37 -7.57 -0.70 5.00
C VAL A 37 -6.95 -0.08 6.24
N ASP A 38 -6.52 1.17 6.11
CA ASP A 38 -6.09 2.04 7.19
C ASP A 38 -7.29 2.54 8.02
N CYS A 39 -7.04 3.29 9.09
CA CYS A 39 -8.09 3.78 9.99
C CYS A 39 -9.12 4.72 9.33
N CYS A 40 -8.83 5.21 8.12
CA CYS A 40 -9.75 6.02 7.32
C CYS A 40 -10.50 5.20 6.26
N GLY A 41 -10.37 3.86 6.26
CA GLY A 41 -10.95 2.99 5.25
C GLY A 41 -10.22 3.03 3.90
N ARG A 42 -8.96 3.46 3.86
CA ARG A 42 -8.17 3.53 2.61
C ARG A 42 -7.26 2.32 2.49
N SER A 43 -7.26 1.64 1.35
CA SER A 43 -6.29 0.61 1.03
C SER A 43 -4.99 1.22 0.49
N ALA A 44 -3.99 0.39 0.23
CA ALA A 44 -2.78 0.79 -0.47
C ALA A 44 -3.07 1.46 -1.82
N LEU A 45 -4.04 0.94 -2.58
CA LEU A 45 -4.47 1.49 -3.86
C LEU A 45 -5.03 2.91 -3.72
N HIS A 46 -5.88 3.16 -2.71
CA HIS A 46 -6.38 4.50 -2.43
C HIS A 46 -5.23 5.48 -2.16
N LEU A 47 -4.22 5.08 -1.38
CA LEU A 47 -3.09 5.94 -1.08
C LEU A 47 -2.20 6.21 -2.30
N ALA A 48 -1.97 5.20 -3.16
CA ALA A 48 -1.25 5.37 -4.42
C ALA A 48 -1.98 6.36 -5.35
N ALA A 49 -3.29 6.20 -5.50
CA ALA A 49 -4.13 7.06 -6.33
C ALA A 49 -4.15 8.51 -5.82
N ILE A 50 -4.37 8.73 -4.52
CA ILE A 50 -4.36 10.07 -3.89
C ILE A 50 -2.98 10.74 -4.05
N SER A 51 -1.90 9.95 -3.99
CA SER A 51 -0.52 10.46 -4.09
C SER A 51 -0.02 10.58 -5.54
N GLY A 52 -0.85 10.26 -6.53
CA GLY A 52 -0.49 10.32 -7.95
C GLY A 52 0.56 9.30 -8.39
N ARG A 53 0.69 8.16 -7.69
CA ARG A 53 1.65 7.10 -7.99
C ARG A 53 1.09 6.16 -9.06
N THR A 54 1.00 6.63 -10.30
CA THR A 54 0.37 5.90 -11.42
C THR A 54 0.97 4.51 -11.66
N GLU A 55 2.30 4.37 -11.57
CA GLU A 55 2.97 3.09 -11.79
C GLU A 55 2.61 2.07 -10.71
N VAL A 56 2.55 2.51 -9.44
CA VAL A 56 2.07 1.68 -8.33
C VAL A 56 0.59 1.34 -8.47
N VAL A 57 -0.24 2.30 -8.89
CA VAL A 57 -1.67 2.05 -9.14
C VAL A 57 -1.83 0.96 -10.19
N GLN A 58 -1.05 1.00 -11.28
CA GLN A 58 -1.08 -0.03 -12.29
C GLN A 58 -0.66 -1.39 -11.71
N MET A 59 0.45 -1.45 -10.98
CA MET A 59 0.94 -2.68 -10.36
C MET A 59 -0.05 -3.29 -9.35
N LEU A 60 -0.79 -2.48 -8.61
CA LEU A 60 -1.80 -2.95 -7.66
C LEU A 60 -3.13 -3.36 -8.32
N LEU A 61 -3.32 -3.08 -9.61
CA LEU A 61 -4.51 -3.43 -10.40
C LEU A 61 -4.30 -4.63 -11.34
N GLU A 62 -3.05 -5.03 -11.57
CA GLU A 62 -2.68 -6.25 -12.31
C GLU A 62 -2.95 -7.52 -11.48
#